data_AF-A0A942S9V6-F1
#
_entry.id   AF-A0A942S9V6-F1
#
_cell.length_a   1.000
_cell.length_b   1.000
_cell.length_c   1.000
_cell.angle_alpha   90.00
_cell.angle_beta   90.00
_cell.angle_gamma   90.00
#
_symmetry.space_group_name_H-M   'P 1'
#
loop_
_entity.id
_entity.type
_entity.pdbx_description
1 polymer ?
#
loop_
_entity_poly.entity_id
_entity_poly.type
_entity_poly.pdbx_seq_one_letter_code
_entity_poly.pdbx_strand_id
1 'polypeptide(L)'
;MSRIYKIIRIQIIIFFLLLLAVALFSQETRQLAVDKPQAIADLKTVEGTALINAKWFVQPAHVHDKEFRLPGPQRGGGDALFLYPTGKAIKTHTLHPQIGSTDFETGFREIKPSQLEERQGTGLFSFVWYKIELTLPSTIGKLNTIGTTAVLEITVDDYSEIWVNGKQAQGFGQSGNGLISGYNTRNRVLLTNNAKPNEKFTIHVLGINGPVGHLPDNYIWIRSAFVDFYKDGLPTNLQWKDDGKIFV
;
A
#
# COMPACT_ATOMS: atom_id res chain seq x y z
N MET A 1 -33.81 4.74 -48.20
CA MET A 1 -33.64 3.86 -47.01
C MET A 1 -32.23 3.90 -46.39
N SER A 2 -31.12 4.03 -47.15
CA SER A 2 -29.74 3.97 -46.61
C SER A 2 -29.33 5.03 -45.56
N ARG A 3 -29.86 6.27 -45.64
CA ARG A 3 -29.43 7.38 -44.77
C ARG A 3 -30.01 7.30 -43.35
N ILE A 4 -31.25 6.83 -43.22
CA ILE A 4 -31.97 6.68 -41.94
C ILE A 4 -31.34 5.54 -41.11
N TYR A 5 -31.00 4.42 -41.75
CA TYR A 5 -30.30 3.31 -41.08
C TYR A 5 -28.91 3.69 -40.54
N LYS A 6 -28.16 4.56 -41.25
CA LYS A 6 -26.86 5.05 -40.75
C LYS A 6 -27.01 5.92 -39.51
N ILE A 7 -28.03 6.78 -39.47
CA ILE A 7 -28.28 7.67 -38.33
C ILE A 7 -28.70 6.84 -37.10
N ILE A 8 -29.61 5.88 -37.27
CA ILE A 8 -30.05 4.98 -36.19
C ILE A 8 -28.87 4.15 -35.63
N ARG A 9 -27.98 3.64 -36.51
CA ARG A 9 -26.82 2.85 -36.09
C ARG A 9 -25.80 3.68 -35.29
N ILE A 10 -25.57 4.94 -35.67
CA ILE A 10 -24.70 5.85 -34.92
C ILE A 10 -25.31 6.19 -33.56
N GLN A 11 -26.62 6.42 -33.49
CA GLN A 11 -27.30 6.69 -32.22
C GLN A 11 -27.27 5.49 -31.27
N ILE A 12 -27.42 4.27 -31.76
CA ILE A 12 -27.30 3.05 -30.93
C ILE A 12 -25.87 2.89 -30.40
N ILE A 13 -24.84 3.15 -31.21
CA ILE A 13 -23.44 3.09 -30.76
C ILE A 13 -23.16 4.15 -29.69
N ILE A 14 -23.64 5.38 -29.89
CA ILE A 14 -23.48 6.46 -28.91
C ILE A 14 -24.22 6.11 -27.61
N PHE A 15 -25.44 5.57 -27.69
CA PHE A 15 -26.21 5.14 -26.52
C PHE A 15 -25.52 4.00 -25.77
N PHE A 16 -24.91 3.04 -26.47
CA PHE A 16 -24.17 1.95 -25.86
C PHE A 16 -22.85 2.42 -25.21
N LEU A 17 -22.16 3.39 -25.82
CA LEU A 17 -20.96 4.03 -25.24
C LEU A 17 -21.30 4.85 -23.99
N LEU A 18 -22.43 5.56 -24.00
CA LEU A 18 -22.93 6.29 -22.82
C LEU A 18 -23.31 5.33 -21.68
N LEU A 19 -23.92 4.17 -21.99
CA LEU A 19 -24.20 3.12 -21.00
C LEU A 19 -22.93 2.49 -20.41
N LEU A 20 -21.86 2.34 -21.20
CA LEU A 20 -20.57 1.84 -20.68
C LEU A 20 -19.88 2.84 -19.74
N ALA A 21 -20.03 4.14 -19.97
CA ALA A 21 -19.45 5.18 -19.11
C ALA A 21 -20.07 5.19 -17.71
N VAL A 22 -21.32 4.74 -17.57
CA VAL A 22 -22.02 4.66 -16.28
C VAL A 22 -21.49 3.53 -15.39
N ALA A 23 -20.82 2.53 -15.96
CA ALA A 23 -20.19 1.45 -15.20
C ALA A 23 -18.76 1.78 -14.73
N LEU A 24 -18.21 2.93 -15.11
CA LEU A 24 -16.90 3.40 -14.67
C LEU A 24 -17.07 4.27 -13.43
N PHE A 25 -17.12 3.64 -12.26
CA PHE A 25 -16.91 4.35 -11.01
C PHE A 25 -15.48 4.90 -11.01
N SER A 26 -15.33 6.22 -11.11
CA SER A 26 -14.09 6.88 -10.75
C SER A 26 -13.87 6.63 -9.26
N GLN A 27 -13.02 5.67 -8.93
CA GLN A 27 -12.67 5.36 -7.55
C GLN A 27 -11.79 6.50 -7.04
N GLU A 28 -12.38 7.47 -6.32
CA GLU A 28 -11.57 8.41 -5.55
C GLU A 28 -10.75 7.61 -4.54
N THR A 29 -9.44 7.61 -4.71
CA THR A 29 -8.47 7.09 -3.76
C THR A 29 -8.26 8.12 -2.67
N ARG A 30 -9.31 8.36 -1.87
CA ARG A 30 -9.16 9.11 -0.62
C ARG A 30 -8.21 8.31 0.25
N GLN A 31 -7.06 8.89 0.60
CA GLN A 31 -6.32 8.44 1.77
C GLN A 31 -7.34 8.28 2.91
N LEU A 32 -7.29 7.16 3.66
CA LEU A 32 -8.21 6.92 4.76
C LEU A 32 -8.26 8.18 5.63
N ALA A 33 -9.29 9.00 5.44
CA ALA A 33 -9.52 10.22 6.19
C ALA A 33 -10.34 9.77 7.37
N VAL A 34 -9.77 9.83 8.56
CA VAL A 34 -10.44 9.26 9.71
C VAL A 34 -10.49 10.25 10.85
N ASP A 35 -11.67 10.30 11.45
CA ASP A 35 -12.02 10.86 12.74
C ASP A 35 -11.07 10.36 13.86
N LYS A 36 -11.26 10.84 15.08
CA LYS A 36 -10.46 10.45 16.23
C LYS A 36 -10.63 8.95 16.54
N PRO A 37 -9.55 8.15 16.53
CA PRO A 37 -9.62 6.75 16.97
C PRO A 37 -10.02 6.65 18.43
N GLN A 38 -10.80 5.62 18.77
CA GLN A 38 -11.23 5.35 20.15
C GLN A 38 -10.11 4.74 20.99
N ALA A 39 -9.15 4.07 20.37
CA ALA A 39 -7.90 3.64 20.99
C ALA A 39 -6.75 3.67 19.97
N ILE A 40 -5.54 3.89 20.47
CA ILE A 40 -4.31 3.93 19.68
C ILE A 40 -3.26 3.07 20.38
N ALA A 41 -2.55 2.24 19.62
CA ALA A 41 -1.29 1.62 20.05
C ALA A 41 -0.12 2.31 19.34
N ASP A 42 0.73 3.02 20.08
CA ASP A 42 1.94 3.66 19.54
C ASP A 42 3.09 2.65 19.40
N LEU A 43 3.39 2.28 18.17
CA LEU A 43 4.38 1.24 17.87
C LEU A 43 5.83 1.70 18.02
N LYS A 44 6.07 3.00 18.30
CA LYS A 44 7.40 3.52 18.67
C LYS A 44 7.71 3.40 20.15
N THR A 45 6.73 3.00 20.96
CA THR A 45 6.89 2.85 22.41
C THR A 45 6.86 1.39 22.83
N VAL A 46 7.51 1.08 23.95
CA VAL A 46 7.47 -0.28 24.54
C VAL A 46 6.07 -0.59 25.03
N GLU A 47 5.39 0.41 25.60
CA GLU A 47 4.03 0.30 26.12
C GLU A 47 3.03 0.03 24.99
N GLY A 48 3.09 0.82 23.92
CA GLY A 48 2.17 0.68 22.79
C GLY A 48 2.37 -0.61 22.00
N THR A 49 3.62 -1.07 21.83
CA THR A 49 3.86 -2.39 21.23
C THR A 49 3.39 -3.54 22.13
N ALA A 50 3.52 -3.42 23.46
CA ALA A 50 3.01 -4.41 24.40
C ALA A 50 1.47 -4.53 24.35
N LEU A 51 0.73 -3.44 24.09
CA LEU A 51 -0.73 -3.47 23.98
C LEU A 51 -1.23 -4.43 22.88
N ILE A 52 -0.46 -4.60 21.80
CA ILE A 52 -0.85 -5.42 20.64
C ILE A 52 0.18 -6.51 20.30
N ASN A 53 1.01 -6.89 21.28
CA ASN A 53 2.09 -7.87 21.12
C ASN A 53 2.89 -7.68 19.82
N ALA A 54 3.27 -6.44 19.54
CA ALA A 54 3.99 -6.07 18.32
C ALA A 54 5.50 -6.25 18.48
N LYS A 55 6.15 -6.73 17.42
CA LYS A 55 7.60 -6.83 17.28
C LYS A 55 8.04 -6.18 15.98
N TRP A 56 9.20 -5.53 16.03
CA TRP A 56 9.81 -4.87 14.89
C TRP A 56 11.06 -5.60 14.44
N PHE A 57 11.24 -5.65 13.13
CA PHE A 57 12.45 -6.16 12.51
C PHE A 57 12.87 -5.24 11.37
N VAL A 58 14.15 -5.29 11.03
CA VAL A 58 14.71 -4.54 9.90
C VAL A 58 15.69 -5.41 9.12
N GLN A 59 15.77 -5.20 7.81
CA GLN A 59 16.85 -5.73 6.98
C GLN A 59 17.23 -4.73 5.87
N PRO A 60 18.48 -4.75 5.39
CA PRO A 60 18.88 -3.94 4.26
C PRO A 60 18.20 -4.41 2.97
N ALA A 61 17.98 -3.47 2.05
CA ALA A 61 17.66 -3.77 0.66
C ALA A 61 18.63 -3.05 -0.26
N HIS A 62 19.00 -3.67 -1.37
CA HIS A 62 20.01 -3.15 -2.28
C HIS A 62 19.61 -3.33 -3.75
N VAL A 63 20.06 -2.39 -4.57
CA VAL A 63 19.94 -2.47 -6.01
C VAL A 63 20.93 -3.51 -6.53
N HIS A 64 20.47 -4.41 -7.38
CA HIS A 64 21.31 -5.42 -8.02
C HIS A 64 21.06 -5.49 -9.52
N ASP A 65 22.09 -5.88 -10.27
CA ASP A 65 21.99 -6.12 -11.71
C ASP A 65 21.06 -7.29 -12.01
N LYS A 66 20.29 -7.18 -13.08
CA LYS A 66 19.39 -8.23 -13.56
C LYS A 66 19.24 -8.23 -15.06
N GLU A 67 19.18 -9.43 -15.62
CA GLU A 67 18.85 -9.64 -17.02
C GLU A 67 17.37 -9.32 -17.28
N PHE A 68 17.12 -8.61 -18.38
CA PHE A 68 15.78 -8.30 -18.88
C PHE A 68 15.77 -8.28 -20.40
N ARG A 69 14.67 -7.82 -21.01
CA ARG A 69 14.54 -7.74 -22.47
C ARG A 69 13.90 -6.44 -22.89
N LEU A 70 14.37 -5.90 -24.02
CA LEU A 70 13.73 -4.78 -24.69
C LEU A 70 12.29 -5.12 -25.14
N PRO A 71 11.46 -4.10 -25.39
CA PRO A 71 10.14 -4.31 -25.96
C PRO A 71 10.18 -5.10 -27.29
N GLY A 72 9.20 -5.98 -27.48
CA GLY A 72 9.03 -6.86 -28.63
C GLY A 72 7.62 -7.44 -28.70
N PRO A 73 7.31 -8.24 -29.74
CA PRO A 73 5.99 -8.87 -29.92
C PRO A 73 5.70 -9.92 -28.84
N GLN A 74 4.43 -10.23 -28.61
CA GLN A 74 4.03 -11.26 -27.65
C GLN A 74 4.63 -12.62 -28.04
N ARG A 75 5.20 -13.35 -27.06
CA ARG A 75 5.66 -14.73 -27.30
C ARG A 75 4.48 -15.64 -27.59
N GLY A 76 4.68 -16.58 -28.51
CA GLY A 76 3.67 -17.59 -28.86
C GLY A 76 2.67 -17.16 -29.93
N GLY A 77 2.80 -15.94 -30.49
CA GLY A 77 1.91 -15.43 -31.53
C GLY A 77 0.56 -14.98 -30.96
N GLY A 78 0.37 -13.66 -30.86
CA GLY A 78 -0.89 -13.07 -30.42
C GLY A 78 -0.93 -11.61 -30.83
N ASP A 79 -0.08 -10.80 -30.21
CA ASP A 79 0.13 -9.39 -30.56
C ASP A 79 1.53 -9.14 -31.16
N ALA A 80 1.56 -8.50 -32.33
CA ALA A 80 2.79 -8.14 -33.05
C ALA A 80 3.42 -6.81 -32.57
N LEU A 81 2.72 -6.06 -31.71
CA LEU A 81 3.21 -4.78 -31.18
C LEU A 81 4.39 -4.96 -30.23
N PHE A 82 5.30 -3.98 -30.20
CA PHE A 82 6.50 -3.97 -29.37
C PHE A 82 6.19 -3.46 -27.95
N LEU A 83 5.36 -4.22 -27.23
CA LEU A 83 4.85 -3.86 -25.90
C LEU A 83 5.30 -4.83 -24.81
N TYR A 84 5.86 -5.98 -25.18
CA TYR A 84 6.19 -7.06 -24.25
C TYR A 84 7.71 -7.20 -24.06
N PRO A 85 8.18 -7.70 -22.90
CA PRO A 85 9.62 -7.88 -22.64
C PRO A 85 10.17 -9.14 -23.34
N THR A 86 10.18 -9.15 -24.67
CA THR A 86 10.49 -10.33 -25.49
C THR A 86 11.58 -10.10 -26.52
N GLY A 87 11.99 -8.85 -26.74
CA GLY A 87 13.01 -8.45 -27.69
C GLY A 87 14.44 -8.80 -27.26
N LYS A 88 15.41 -7.99 -27.71
CA LYS A 88 16.83 -8.21 -27.44
C LYS A 88 17.11 -8.21 -25.93
N ALA A 89 17.94 -9.15 -25.48
CA ALA A 89 18.39 -9.22 -24.10
C ALA A 89 19.23 -7.99 -23.70
N ILE A 90 19.02 -7.50 -22.49
CA ILE A 90 19.71 -6.37 -21.88
C ILE A 90 19.94 -6.63 -20.39
N LYS A 91 20.83 -5.84 -19.78
CA LYS A 91 20.96 -5.74 -18.33
C LYS A 91 20.26 -4.48 -17.82
N THR A 92 19.66 -4.59 -16.64
CA THR A 92 19.03 -3.49 -15.88
C THR A 92 19.24 -3.76 -14.39
N HIS A 93 18.47 -3.11 -13.54
CA HIS A 93 18.52 -3.32 -12.10
C HIS A 93 17.16 -3.73 -11.52
N THR A 94 17.20 -4.23 -10.30
CA THR A 94 16.02 -4.49 -9.46
C THR A 94 16.45 -4.43 -8.00
N LEU A 95 15.50 -4.43 -7.08
CA LEU A 95 15.76 -4.40 -5.65
C LEU A 95 15.87 -5.83 -5.11
N HIS A 96 16.80 -6.08 -4.19
CA HIS A 96 16.91 -7.32 -3.44
C HIS A 96 16.92 -7.06 -1.92
N PRO A 97 16.25 -7.89 -1.11
CA PRO A 97 15.37 -8.97 -1.55
C PRO A 97 14.01 -8.42 -2.05
N GLN A 98 13.32 -9.21 -2.88
CA GLN A 98 11.95 -8.91 -3.34
C GLN A 98 10.93 -9.60 -2.44
N ILE A 99 9.77 -8.98 -2.20
CA ILE A 99 8.71 -9.68 -1.50
C ILE A 99 8.31 -10.96 -2.25
N GLY A 100 8.14 -12.06 -1.52
CA GLY A 100 7.84 -13.38 -2.09
C GLY A 100 9.04 -14.15 -2.64
N SER A 101 10.25 -13.58 -2.64
CA SER A 101 11.47 -14.36 -2.89
C SER A 101 11.75 -15.32 -1.73
N THR A 102 12.41 -16.45 -2.02
CA THR A 102 12.66 -17.53 -1.05
C THR A 102 13.53 -17.09 0.13
N ASP A 103 14.37 -16.09 -0.08
CA ASP A 103 15.31 -15.53 0.89
C ASP A 103 14.82 -14.24 1.54
N PHE A 104 13.63 -13.75 1.18
CA PHE A 104 13.07 -12.48 1.67
C PHE A 104 13.04 -12.38 3.20
N GLU A 105 12.75 -13.47 3.91
CA GLU A 105 12.62 -13.45 5.37
C GLU A 105 13.94 -13.66 6.12
N THR A 106 15.03 -13.99 5.41
CA THR A 106 16.26 -14.50 6.04
C THR A 106 17.13 -13.41 6.69
N GLY A 107 17.02 -12.17 6.21
CA GLY A 107 17.87 -11.05 6.65
C GLY A 107 17.31 -10.21 7.79
N PHE A 108 16.08 -10.47 8.25
CA PHE A 108 15.43 -9.65 9.29
C PHE A 108 16.08 -9.84 10.66
N ARG A 109 16.56 -8.74 11.25
CA ARG A 109 16.99 -8.66 12.66
C ARG A 109 15.94 -7.94 13.48
N GLU A 110 15.65 -8.45 14.68
CA GLU A 110 14.74 -7.77 15.62
C GLU A 110 15.34 -6.45 16.09
N ILE A 111 14.50 -5.41 16.22
CA ILE A 111 14.86 -4.10 16.78
C ILE A 111 13.82 -3.68 17.82
N LYS A 112 14.27 -2.89 18.80
CA LYS A 112 13.36 -2.34 19.81
C LYS A 112 12.57 -1.15 19.24
N PRO A 113 11.37 -0.85 19.77
CA PRO A 113 10.60 0.33 19.37
C PRO A 113 11.40 1.64 19.47
N SER A 114 12.23 1.78 20.50
CA SER A 114 13.11 2.94 20.71
C SER A 114 14.22 3.11 19.67
N GLN A 115 14.45 2.10 18.83
CA GLN A 115 15.49 2.10 17.80
C GLN A 115 14.93 2.48 16.42
N LEU A 116 13.62 2.75 16.31
CA LEU A 116 12.98 3.07 15.04
C LEU A 116 13.43 4.41 14.41
N GLU A 117 14.08 5.27 15.18
CA GLU A 117 14.73 6.48 14.68
C GLU A 117 16.21 6.30 14.34
N GLU A 118 16.80 5.12 14.59
CA GLU A 118 18.17 4.83 14.12
C GLU A 118 18.22 4.92 12.60
N ARG A 119 19.29 5.52 12.07
CA ARG A 119 19.49 5.69 10.63
C ARG A 119 19.79 4.33 9.99
N GLN A 120 18.89 3.88 9.12
CA GLN A 120 19.00 2.63 8.37
C GLN A 120 19.34 2.89 6.90
N GLY A 121 19.90 1.86 6.25
CA GLY A 121 20.36 1.94 4.87
C GLY A 121 21.74 2.60 4.76
N THR A 122 22.20 2.75 3.53
CA THR A 122 23.53 3.30 3.21
C THR A 122 23.51 4.78 2.85
N GLY A 123 22.33 5.41 2.87
CA GLY A 123 22.09 6.77 2.42
C GLY A 123 22.06 6.93 0.90
N LEU A 124 21.87 8.16 0.41
CA LEU A 124 21.68 8.46 -1.03
C LEU A 124 20.57 7.57 -1.65
N PHE A 125 20.88 6.78 -2.66
CA PHE A 125 19.93 5.83 -3.26
C PHE A 125 19.93 4.53 -2.46
N SER A 126 19.17 4.51 -1.36
CA SER A 126 19.10 3.36 -0.46
C SER A 126 17.66 2.96 -0.15
N PHE A 127 17.53 1.71 0.30
CA PHE A 127 16.27 1.03 0.55
C PHE A 127 16.41 0.18 1.82
N VAL A 128 15.33 0.09 2.60
CA VAL A 128 15.31 -0.70 3.83
C VAL A 128 13.96 -1.38 3.96
N TRP A 129 13.97 -2.66 4.32
CA TRP A 129 12.76 -3.36 4.70
C TRP A 129 12.59 -3.32 6.21
N TYR A 130 11.43 -2.86 6.67
CA TYR A 130 10.95 -3.09 8.02
C TYR A 130 9.88 -4.19 8.00
N LYS A 131 9.82 -4.97 9.07
CA LYS A 131 8.74 -5.92 9.32
C LYS A 131 8.12 -5.67 10.68
N ILE A 132 6.79 -5.74 10.74
CA ILE A 132 6.00 -5.71 11.96
C ILE A 132 5.27 -7.04 12.06
N GLU A 133 5.43 -7.72 13.18
CA GLU A 133 4.58 -8.85 13.55
C GLU A 133 3.73 -8.40 14.73
N LEU A 134 2.40 -8.46 14.63
CA LEU A 134 1.51 -8.02 15.71
C LEU A 134 0.32 -8.95 15.89
N THR A 135 -0.32 -8.89 17.06
CA THR A 135 -1.49 -9.68 17.42
C THR A 135 -2.56 -8.79 18.07
N LEU A 136 -3.77 -8.78 17.52
CA LEU A 136 -4.84 -7.95 18.08
C LEU A 136 -5.26 -8.48 19.46
N PRO A 137 -5.28 -7.64 20.51
CA PRO A 137 -5.74 -8.03 21.84
C PRO A 137 -7.28 -8.07 21.86
N SER A 138 -7.88 -8.54 22.95
CA SER A 138 -9.33 -8.41 23.18
C SER A 138 -9.73 -7.01 23.67
N THR A 139 -8.80 -6.27 24.27
CA THR A 139 -9.03 -4.90 24.75
C THR A 139 -7.79 -4.03 24.57
N ILE A 140 -8.02 -2.73 24.41
CA ILE A 140 -6.98 -1.70 24.55
C ILE A 140 -7.52 -0.62 25.47
N GLY A 141 -6.92 -0.49 26.65
CA GLY A 141 -7.46 0.34 27.72
C GLY A 141 -8.89 -0.10 28.09
N LYS A 142 -9.87 0.78 27.85
CA LYS A 142 -11.30 0.50 28.10
C LYS A 142 -12.07 0.02 26.85
N LEU A 143 -11.44 0.04 25.67
CA LEU A 143 -12.08 -0.37 24.43
C LEU A 143 -12.02 -1.90 24.29
N ASN A 144 -13.18 -2.53 24.05
CA ASN A 144 -13.25 -3.88 23.51
C ASN A 144 -12.97 -3.82 22.01
N THR A 145 -11.97 -4.55 21.53
CA THR A 145 -11.52 -4.53 20.13
C THR A 145 -12.37 -5.42 19.22
N ILE A 146 -13.19 -6.33 19.75
CA ILE A 146 -14.01 -7.23 18.95
C ILE A 146 -14.93 -6.44 18.01
N GLY A 147 -14.85 -6.72 16.71
CA GLY A 147 -15.68 -6.07 15.69
C GLY A 147 -15.25 -4.66 15.30
N THR A 148 -14.20 -4.13 15.91
CA THR A 148 -13.65 -2.81 15.54
C THR A 148 -12.88 -2.88 14.24
N THR A 149 -12.68 -1.73 13.60
CA THR A 149 -11.74 -1.58 12.49
C THR A 149 -10.35 -1.22 13.03
N ALA A 150 -9.33 -1.96 12.62
CA ALA A 150 -7.94 -1.70 12.94
C ALA A 150 -7.18 -1.21 11.69
N VAL A 151 -6.49 -0.07 11.80
CA VAL A 151 -5.74 0.56 10.71
C VAL A 151 -4.31 0.80 11.17
N LEU A 152 -3.32 0.36 10.39
CA LEU A 152 -1.94 0.80 10.58
C LEU A 152 -1.79 2.18 9.91
N GLU A 153 -1.29 3.15 10.66
CA GLU A 153 -0.76 4.41 10.14
C GLU A 153 0.75 4.45 10.36
N ILE A 154 1.52 4.73 9.32
CA ILE A 154 2.99 4.82 9.42
C ILE A 154 3.52 5.95 8.56
N THR A 155 4.54 6.63 9.06
CA THR A 155 5.35 7.58 8.29
C THR A 155 6.78 7.11 8.33
N VAL A 156 7.27 6.64 7.19
CA VAL A 156 8.70 6.44 6.95
C VAL A 156 9.29 7.76 6.47
N ASP A 157 10.56 8.02 6.77
CA ASP A 157 11.27 9.12 6.12
C ASP A 157 11.20 8.95 4.59
N ASP A 158 10.85 10.03 3.91
CA ASP A 158 10.67 10.14 2.46
C ASP A 158 9.50 9.31 1.90
N TYR A 159 9.69 8.03 1.54
CA TYR A 159 8.64 7.23 0.90
C TYR A 159 8.46 5.85 1.53
N SER A 160 7.25 5.31 1.39
CA SER A 160 6.92 3.96 1.86
C SER A 160 5.98 3.18 0.94
N GLU A 161 6.24 1.88 0.82
CA GLU A 161 5.29 0.89 0.31
C GLU A 161 5.03 -0.17 1.39
N ILE A 162 3.80 -0.69 1.48
CA ILE A 162 3.34 -1.55 2.57
C ILE A 162 2.57 -2.75 2.03
N TRP A 163 2.91 -3.92 2.57
CA TRP A 163 2.20 -5.18 2.36
C TRP A 163 1.66 -5.69 3.70
N VAL A 164 0.40 -6.10 3.72
CA VAL A 164 -0.23 -6.76 4.88
C VAL A 164 -0.45 -8.22 4.52
N ASN A 165 0.14 -9.13 5.29
CA ASN A 165 0.13 -10.58 5.07
C ASN A 165 0.58 -10.94 3.64
N GLY A 166 1.64 -10.29 3.16
CA GLY A 166 2.21 -10.48 1.82
C GLY A 166 1.39 -9.89 0.67
N LYS A 167 0.33 -9.13 0.95
CA LYS A 167 -0.55 -8.53 -0.06
C LYS A 167 -0.49 -7.00 -0.03
N GLN A 168 -0.45 -6.41 -1.22
CA GLN A 168 -0.60 -4.97 -1.45
C GLN A 168 -1.71 -4.78 -2.48
N ALA A 169 -2.63 -3.86 -2.21
CA ALA A 169 -3.71 -3.55 -3.13
C ALA A 169 -3.27 -2.37 -4.01
N GLN A 170 -3.09 -2.65 -5.30
CA GLN A 170 -2.77 -1.63 -6.30
C GLN A 170 -4.02 -1.32 -7.13
N GLY A 171 -4.36 -0.04 -7.22
CA GLY A 171 -5.45 0.50 -8.02
C GLY A 171 -4.97 1.65 -8.90
N PHE A 172 -5.66 1.88 -10.01
CA PHE A 172 -5.36 3.00 -10.90
C PHE A 172 -5.58 4.33 -10.16
N GLY A 173 -4.62 5.26 -10.27
CA GLY A 173 -4.69 6.58 -9.62
C GLY A 173 -4.56 6.55 -8.09
N GLN A 174 -4.13 5.42 -7.50
CA GLN A 174 -4.02 5.29 -6.05
C GLN A 174 -2.82 6.05 -5.47
N SER A 175 -3.07 6.71 -4.33
CA SER A 175 -2.06 7.22 -3.41
C SER A 175 -2.31 6.61 -2.03
N GLY A 176 -1.26 6.16 -1.35
CA GLY A 176 -1.38 5.48 -0.06
C GLY A 176 -2.05 4.11 -0.14
N ASN A 177 -2.62 3.65 0.96
CA ASN A 177 -3.16 2.29 1.12
C ASN A 177 -2.15 1.22 0.68
N GLY A 178 -0.90 1.41 1.13
CA GLY A 178 0.23 0.53 0.88
C GLY A 178 1.05 0.87 -0.36
N LEU A 179 0.61 1.82 -1.19
CA LEU A 179 1.45 2.49 -2.19
C LEU A 179 2.02 3.80 -1.63
N ILE A 180 2.98 4.38 -2.34
CA ILE A 180 3.60 5.66 -1.95
C ILE A 180 2.52 6.75 -1.85
N SER A 181 2.37 7.34 -0.66
CA SER A 181 1.43 8.44 -0.41
C SER A 181 1.99 9.83 -0.77
N GLY A 182 3.31 9.95 -0.94
CA GLY A 182 4.02 11.22 -1.12
C GLY A 182 5.22 11.35 -0.17
N TYR A 183 5.91 12.50 -0.26
CA TYR A 183 7.16 12.77 0.47
C TYR A 183 6.89 13.06 1.96
N ASN A 184 7.44 12.23 2.85
CA ASN A 184 7.19 12.28 4.29
C ASN A 184 5.70 12.24 4.65
N THR A 185 4.90 11.63 3.78
CA THR A 185 3.45 11.54 3.94
C THR A 185 3.09 10.27 4.70
N ARG A 186 2.08 10.39 5.56
CA ARG A 186 1.48 9.23 6.23
C ARG A 186 0.96 8.22 5.22
N ASN A 187 1.19 6.95 5.46
CA ASN A 187 0.58 5.85 4.73
C ASN A 187 -0.31 5.06 5.69
N ARG A 188 -1.53 4.75 5.25
CA ARG A 188 -2.55 4.10 6.09
C ARG A 188 -3.06 2.87 5.39
N VAL A 189 -3.00 1.72 6.04
CA VAL A 189 -3.49 0.45 5.52
C VAL A 189 -4.46 -0.20 6.49
N LEU A 190 -5.57 -0.70 5.96
CA LEU A 190 -6.54 -1.48 6.74
C LEU A 190 -5.91 -2.82 7.10
N LEU A 191 -5.88 -3.16 8.39
CA LEU A 191 -5.54 -4.50 8.86
C LEU A 191 -6.77 -5.39 8.81
N THR A 192 -7.87 -4.92 9.41
CA THR A 192 -9.17 -5.60 9.42
C THR A 192 -10.27 -4.60 9.74
N ASN A 193 -11.48 -4.83 9.23
CA ASN A 193 -12.68 -4.09 9.59
C ASN A 193 -13.55 -4.81 10.63
N ASN A 194 -13.12 -5.99 11.09
CA ASN A 194 -13.83 -6.83 12.03
C ASN A 194 -12.81 -7.56 12.90
N ALA A 195 -12.13 -6.81 13.75
CA ALA A 195 -11.04 -7.30 14.58
C ALA A 195 -11.47 -8.48 15.46
N LYS A 196 -10.64 -9.52 15.48
CA LYS A 196 -10.81 -10.68 16.35
C LYS A 196 -9.64 -10.77 17.33
N PRO A 197 -9.87 -11.13 18.61
CA PRO A 197 -8.79 -11.37 19.54
C PRO A 197 -7.88 -12.48 19.01
N ASN A 198 -6.56 -12.29 19.17
CA ASN A 198 -5.51 -13.18 18.68
C ASN A 198 -5.35 -13.23 17.15
N GLU A 199 -6.04 -12.36 16.39
CA GLU A 199 -5.78 -12.20 14.96
C GLU A 199 -4.38 -11.64 14.75
N LYS A 200 -3.59 -12.32 13.89
CA LYS A 200 -2.18 -12.01 13.67
C LYS A 200 -1.97 -11.36 12.31
N PHE A 201 -1.04 -10.40 12.28
CA PHE A 201 -0.62 -9.73 11.06
C PHE A 201 0.90 -9.73 10.95
N THR A 202 1.37 -9.98 9.74
CA THR A 202 2.75 -9.73 9.32
C THR A 202 2.71 -8.62 8.30
N ILE A 203 3.40 -7.51 8.58
CA ILE A 203 3.37 -6.30 7.77
C ILE A 203 4.78 -6.00 7.33
N HIS A 204 4.98 -5.83 6.03
CA HIS A 204 6.28 -5.45 5.47
C HIS A 204 6.19 -4.04 4.93
N VAL A 205 7.18 -3.22 5.28
CA VAL A 205 7.26 -1.82 4.87
C VAL A 205 8.59 -1.61 4.17
N LEU A 206 8.55 -1.25 2.89
CA LEU A 206 9.73 -0.81 2.16
C LEU A 206 9.89 0.70 2.38
N GLY A 207 10.97 1.10 3.04
CA GLY A 207 11.42 2.49 3.08
C GLY A 207 12.33 2.79 1.89
N ILE A 208 12.12 3.94 1.26
CA ILE A 208 12.88 4.38 0.09
C ILE A 208 13.39 5.81 0.36
N ASN A 209 14.71 5.97 0.35
CA ASN A 209 15.32 7.29 0.54
C ASN A 209 15.05 8.17 -0.68
N GLY A 210 14.68 9.43 -0.48
CA GLY A 210 14.29 10.31 -1.57
C GLY A 210 14.32 11.80 -1.22
N PRO A 211 14.02 12.70 -2.18
CA PRO A 211 13.51 12.42 -3.52
C PRO A 211 14.52 11.75 -4.45
N VAL A 212 14.07 10.81 -5.29
CA VAL A 212 14.98 10.02 -6.15
C VAL A 212 15.67 10.87 -7.23
N GLY A 213 15.02 11.93 -7.73
CA GLY A 213 15.59 12.82 -8.75
C GLY A 213 16.66 13.78 -8.22
N HIS A 214 16.72 13.99 -6.91
CA HIS A 214 17.73 14.81 -6.24
C HIS A 214 17.94 14.23 -4.84
N LEU A 215 18.79 13.21 -4.77
CA LEU A 215 18.97 12.42 -3.56
C LEU A 215 19.53 13.28 -2.43
N PRO A 216 18.91 13.24 -1.25
CA PRO A 216 19.48 13.86 -0.06
C PRO A 216 20.70 13.09 0.48
N ASP A 217 21.60 13.83 1.13
CA ASP A 217 22.71 13.29 1.93
C ASP A 217 22.24 12.82 3.33
N ASN A 218 21.24 11.94 3.37
CA ASN A 218 20.63 11.41 4.60
C ASN A 218 20.42 9.88 4.51
N TYR A 219 19.56 9.33 5.37
CA TYR A 219 19.28 7.90 5.55
C TYR A 219 17.79 7.68 5.80
N ILE A 220 17.35 6.42 5.95
CA ILE A 220 15.94 6.07 6.19
C ILE A 220 15.70 5.79 7.68
N TRP A 221 14.57 6.24 8.24
CA TRP A 221 14.08 5.82 9.56
C TRP A 221 12.54 5.90 9.63
N ILE A 222 11.94 5.40 10.72
CA ILE A 222 10.50 5.52 10.96
C ILE A 222 10.22 6.78 11.79
N ARG A 223 9.45 7.72 11.22
CA ARG A 223 9.04 8.96 11.88
C ARG A 223 7.90 8.73 12.87
N SER A 224 6.90 7.94 12.48
CA SER A 224 5.75 7.57 13.31
C SER A 224 5.15 6.24 12.89
N ALA A 225 4.54 5.50 13.82
CA ALA A 225 3.83 4.26 13.55
C ALA A 225 2.77 3.98 14.62
N PHE A 226 1.52 3.80 14.21
CA PHE A 226 0.37 3.60 15.10
C PHE A 226 -0.56 2.53 14.57
N VAL A 227 -1.21 1.78 15.47
CA VAL A 227 -2.45 1.06 15.12
C VAL A 227 -3.64 1.77 15.76
N ASP A 228 -4.50 2.29 14.90
CA ASP A 228 -5.74 2.98 15.26
C ASP A 228 -6.90 1.97 15.31
N PHE A 229 -7.73 2.09 16.34
CA PHE A 229 -8.95 1.28 16.50
C PHE A 229 -10.19 2.15 16.42
N TYR A 230 -11.10 1.78 15.52
CA TYR A 230 -12.36 2.47 15.27
C TYR A 230 -13.54 1.59 15.61
N LYS A 231 -14.35 2.03 16.58
CA LYS A 231 -15.49 1.24 17.07
C LYS A 231 -16.59 1.07 16.02
N ASP A 232 -16.92 2.15 15.33
CA ASP A 232 -18.07 2.22 14.41
C ASP A 232 -17.65 2.11 12.94
N GLY A 233 -16.50 1.47 12.69
CA GLY A 233 -15.88 1.38 11.37
C GLY A 233 -15.10 2.64 10.97
N LEU A 234 -14.63 2.66 9.72
CA LEU A 234 -14.11 3.90 9.13
C LEU A 234 -15.26 4.91 9.02
N PRO A 235 -15.02 6.22 9.19
CA PRO A 235 -16.07 7.21 9.15
C PRO A 235 -16.69 7.21 7.77
N THR A 236 -17.97 6.87 7.76
CA THR A 236 -18.86 7.12 6.66
C THR A 236 -19.75 8.26 7.11
N ASN A 237 -19.95 9.28 6.29
CA ASN A 237 -20.93 10.30 6.65
C ASN A 237 -22.32 9.65 6.54
N LEU A 238 -22.93 9.34 7.68
CA LEU A 238 -24.24 8.68 7.74
C LEU A 238 -25.38 9.53 7.15
N GLN A 239 -25.16 10.83 6.90
CA GLN A 239 -26.10 11.67 6.17
C GLN A 239 -25.92 11.60 4.64
N TRP A 240 -24.81 11.05 4.14
CA TRP A 240 -24.63 10.77 2.71
C TRP A 240 -25.44 9.52 2.34
N LYS A 241 -26.74 9.70 2.17
CA LYS A 241 -27.67 8.64 1.74
C LYS A 241 -27.64 8.36 0.23
N ASP A 242 -26.85 9.13 -0.53
CA ASP A 242 -26.94 9.17 -2.00
C ASP A 242 -25.60 8.95 -2.73
N ASP A 243 -24.56 8.44 -2.05
CA ASP A 243 -23.33 8.01 -2.74
C ASP A 243 -23.64 6.77 -3.60
N GLY A 244 -23.94 7.00 -4.88
CA GLY A 244 -24.24 5.98 -5.88
C GLY A 244 -25.67 6.00 -6.45
N LYS A 245 -26.54 6.94 -6.04
CA LYS A 245 -27.78 7.17 -6.81
C LYS A 245 -27.49 8.09 -7.98
N ILE A 246 -27.44 7.50 -9.17
CA ILE A 246 -27.67 8.25 -10.40
C ILE A 246 -29.13 8.70 -10.36
N PHE A 247 -29.36 10.01 -10.35
CA PHE A 247 -30.67 10.52 -10.72
C PHE A 247 -30.88 10.14 -12.19
N VAL A 248 -31.70 9.13 -12.43
CA VAL A 248 -32.19 8.76 -13.77
C VAL A 248 -33.26 9.75 -14.18
#